data_AF-A0A7U7G8X5-F1
#
_entry.id   AF-A0A7U7G8X5-F1
#
_cell.length_a   1.000
_cell.length_b   1.000
_cell.length_c   1.000
_cell.angle_alpha   90.00
_cell.angle_beta   90.00
_cell.angle_gamma   90.00
#
_symmetry.space_group_name_H-M   'P 1'
#
loop_
_entity.id
_entity.type
_entity.pdbx_description
1 polymer ?
#
loop_
_entity_poly.entity_id
_entity_poly.type
_entity_poly.pdbx_seq_one_letter_code
_entity_poly.pdbx_strand_id
1 'polypeptide(L)'
;MDKINASVGKGGVNNSLDVKTVQTLLNRHIRPQIQVDGKAGPRTIDAIMEFQRRVVRLSQPDGRVDPNGQTLAKLNQGSSIAPTVLPIVVSKIKSGEYWVGWRTSNTNDSKSLDDLAEPFKSNVKDFIKAVENAGANVQITMT
;
A
#
# COMPACT_ATOMS: atom_id res chain seq x y z
N MET A 1 -8.64 -24.04 -3.16
CA MET A 1 -9.29 -23.04 -2.28
C MET A 1 -8.80 -23.27 -0.87
N ASP A 2 -8.41 -22.21 -0.19
CA ASP A 2 -7.99 -22.22 1.20
C ASP A 2 -9.20 -22.54 2.10
N LYS A 3 -8.99 -23.38 3.11
CA LYS A 3 -10.02 -23.78 4.07
C LYS A 3 -9.61 -23.33 5.47
N ILE A 4 -10.61 -23.11 6.32
CA ILE A 4 -10.43 -22.94 7.76
C ILE A 4 -11.16 -24.06 8.48
N ASN A 5 -10.61 -24.53 9.59
CA ASN A 5 -11.16 -25.63 10.37
C ASN A 5 -12.15 -25.13 11.43
N ALA A 6 -11.96 -23.91 11.93
CA ALA A 6 -12.84 -23.26 12.87
C ALA A 6 -13.14 -21.81 12.47
N SER A 7 -14.14 -21.22 13.10
CA SER A 7 -14.56 -19.85 12.80
C SER A 7 -13.53 -18.81 13.25
N VAL A 8 -13.41 -17.74 12.48
CA VAL A 8 -12.45 -16.64 12.68
C VAL A 8 -13.19 -15.30 12.75
N GLY A 9 -12.72 -14.39 13.58
CA GLY A 9 -13.29 -13.06 13.77
C GLY A 9 -14.12 -12.95 15.05
N LYS A 10 -15.13 -12.08 15.03
CA LYS A 10 -15.94 -11.74 16.20
C LYS A 10 -16.67 -12.97 16.75
N GLY A 11 -16.40 -13.31 18.01
CA GLY A 11 -16.96 -14.49 18.68
C GLY A 11 -16.55 -15.84 18.07
N GLY A 12 -15.58 -15.86 17.14
CA GLY A 12 -15.06 -17.07 16.54
C GLY A 12 -14.12 -17.84 17.46
N VAL A 13 -13.81 -19.09 17.08
CA VAL A 13 -12.82 -19.92 17.78
C VAL A 13 -11.42 -19.30 17.69
N ASN A 14 -11.12 -18.63 16.57
CA ASN A 14 -9.87 -17.87 16.37
C ASN A 14 -8.59 -18.71 16.52
N ASN A 15 -8.62 -19.95 16.02
CA ASN A 15 -7.41 -20.77 15.90
C ASN A 15 -6.36 -20.04 15.05
N SER A 16 -5.15 -19.90 15.59
CA SER A 16 -4.08 -19.08 14.98
C SER A 16 -3.83 -19.39 13.50
N LEU A 17 -3.85 -20.67 13.09
CA LEU A 17 -3.66 -21.07 11.70
C LEU A 17 -4.81 -20.58 10.80
N ASP A 18 -6.05 -20.74 11.23
CA ASP A 18 -7.24 -20.27 10.51
C ASP A 18 -7.24 -18.74 10.40
N VAL A 19 -6.83 -18.05 11.46
CA VAL A 19 -6.70 -16.59 11.48
C VAL A 19 -5.67 -16.12 10.45
N LYS A 20 -4.50 -16.74 10.39
CA LYS A 20 -3.48 -16.40 9.38
C LYS A 20 -3.98 -16.62 7.96
N THR A 21 -4.72 -17.70 7.73
CA THR A 21 -5.37 -17.96 6.44
C THR A 21 -6.33 -16.82 6.09
N VAL A 22 -7.23 -16.42 6.99
CA VAL A 22 -8.19 -15.33 6.76
C VAL A 22 -7.49 -13.98 6.56
N GLN A 23 -6.47 -13.64 7.36
CA GLN A 23 -5.69 -12.41 7.21
C GLN A 23 -4.98 -12.35 5.84
N THR A 24 -4.40 -13.46 5.41
CA THR A 24 -3.76 -13.59 4.09
C THR A 24 -4.76 -13.40 2.97
N LEU A 25 -5.93 -14.02 3.08
CA LEU A 25 -7.00 -13.86 2.10
C LEU A 25 -7.51 -12.42 2.07
N LEU A 26 -7.80 -11.80 3.21
CA LEU A 26 -8.25 -10.41 3.31
C LEU A 26 -7.28 -9.45 2.63
N ASN A 27 -5.97 -9.62 2.83
CA ASN A 27 -4.94 -8.79 2.21
C ASN A 27 -4.89 -8.83 0.67
N ARG A 28 -5.58 -9.80 0.04
CA ARG A 28 -5.83 -9.82 -1.41
C ARG A 28 -6.93 -8.86 -1.85
N HIS A 29 -7.76 -8.38 -0.92
CA HIS A 29 -8.96 -7.58 -1.20
C HIS A 29 -8.93 -6.18 -0.56
N ILE A 30 -8.05 -5.92 0.41
CA ILE A 30 -8.01 -4.65 1.15
C ILE A 30 -6.68 -3.90 1.00
N ARG A 31 -6.74 -2.56 1.11
CA ARG A 31 -5.58 -1.66 1.26
C ARG A 31 -5.90 -0.59 2.31
N PRO A 32 -4.96 -0.22 3.21
CA PRO A 32 -3.67 -0.87 3.44
C PRO A 32 -3.81 -2.31 3.95
N GLN A 33 -2.76 -3.11 3.80
CA GLN A 33 -2.77 -4.49 4.27
C GLN A 33 -2.69 -4.54 5.81
N ILE A 34 -3.34 -5.53 6.40
CA ILE A 34 -3.23 -5.84 7.83
C ILE A 34 -2.08 -6.82 8.06
N GLN A 35 -1.58 -6.85 9.30
CA GLN A 35 -0.54 -7.80 9.68
C GLN A 35 -1.10 -9.24 9.69
N VAL A 36 -0.29 -10.20 9.23
CA VAL A 36 -0.60 -11.64 9.30
C VAL A 36 0.06 -12.23 10.54
N ASP A 37 -0.53 -12.02 11.70
CA ASP A 37 0.00 -12.42 13.01
C ASP A 37 -0.73 -13.62 13.64
N GLY A 38 -1.85 -14.06 13.05
CA GLY A 38 -2.68 -15.14 13.61
C GLY A 38 -3.53 -14.71 14.80
N LYS A 39 -3.69 -13.41 15.04
CA LYS A 39 -4.54 -12.85 16.10
C LYS A 39 -5.76 -12.16 15.50
N ALA A 40 -6.95 -12.61 15.87
CA ALA A 40 -8.21 -12.00 15.42
C ALA A 40 -8.55 -10.75 16.26
N GLY A 41 -7.65 -9.77 16.26
CA GLY A 41 -7.84 -8.50 16.96
C GLY A 41 -8.77 -7.54 16.22
N PRO A 42 -9.01 -6.32 16.76
CA PRO A 42 -9.92 -5.33 16.18
C PRO A 42 -9.67 -5.07 14.69
N ARG A 43 -8.41 -4.89 14.28
CA ARG A 43 -8.06 -4.68 12.86
C ARG A 43 -8.49 -5.82 11.94
N THR A 44 -8.37 -7.08 12.39
CA THR A 44 -8.82 -8.23 11.60
C THR A 44 -10.33 -8.29 11.55
N ILE A 45 -11.01 -8.02 12.67
CA ILE A 45 -12.49 -8.00 12.73
C ILE A 45 -13.05 -6.90 11.83
N ASP A 46 -12.50 -5.69 11.91
CA ASP A 46 -12.91 -4.55 11.08
C ASP A 46 -12.68 -4.85 9.59
N ALA A 47 -11.55 -5.48 9.24
CA ALA A 47 -11.28 -5.92 7.87
C ALA A 47 -12.30 -6.96 7.38
N ILE A 48 -12.72 -7.91 8.24
CA ILE A 48 -13.76 -8.89 7.90
C ILE A 48 -15.10 -8.18 7.67
N MET A 49 -15.50 -7.29 8.57
CA MET A 49 -16.74 -6.52 8.44
C MET A 49 -16.76 -5.68 7.16
N GLU A 50 -15.63 -5.06 6.83
CA GLU A 50 -15.50 -4.25 5.63
C GLU A 50 -15.60 -5.09 4.35
N PHE A 51 -14.93 -6.24 4.34
CA PHE A 51 -15.01 -7.19 3.23
C PHE A 51 -16.44 -7.72 3.05
N GLN A 52 -17.11 -8.09 4.13
CA GLN A 52 -18.49 -8.54 4.12
C GLN A 52 -19.44 -7.47 3.56
N ARG A 53 -19.26 -6.21 3.98
CA ARG A 53 -20.07 -5.08 3.51
C ARG A 53 -19.86 -4.81 2.02
N ARG A 54 -18.60 -4.76 1.57
CA ARG A 54 -18.25 -4.32 0.21
C ARG A 54 -18.34 -5.43 -0.84
N VAL A 55 -17.90 -6.64 -0.49
CA VAL A 55 -17.72 -7.75 -1.45
C VAL A 55 -18.82 -8.79 -1.30
N VAL A 56 -19.15 -9.18 -0.07
CA VAL A 56 -20.23 -10.13 0.19
C VAL A 56 -21.61 -9.47 0.07
N ARG A 57 -21.67 -8.13 0.23
CA ARG A 57 -22.89 -7.30 0.20
C ARG A 57 -23.88 -7.63 1.30
N LEU A 58 -23.38 -7.97 2.49
CA LEU A 58 -24.22 -8.15 3.68
C LEU A 58 -24.75 -6.80 4.16
N SER A 59 -26.05 -6.74 4.44
CA SER A 59 -26.71 -5.57 5.04
C SER A 59 -26.25 -5.34 6.49
N GLN A 60 -25.92 -6.42 7.20
CA GLN A 60 -25.40 -6.40 8.56
C GLN A 60 -24.11 -7.24 8.64
N PRO A 61 -22.93 -6.63 8.40
CA PRO A 61 -21.65 -7.28 8.58
C PRO A 61 -21.46 -7.69 10.05
N ASP A 62 -21.17 -8.97 10.29
CA ASP A 62 -21.04 -9.55 11.63
C ASP A 62 -19.58 -9.66 12.11
N GLY A 63 -18.62 -9.51 11.20
CA GLY A 63 -17.20 -9.61 11.50
C GLY A 63 -16.71 -11.03 11.74
N ARG A 64 -17.43 -12.05 11.25
CA ARG A 64 -17.13 -13.47 11.43
C ARG A 64 -17.00 -14.22 10.11
N VAL A 65 -16.05 -15.14 10.04
CA VAL A 65 -15.83 -16.05 8.92
C VAL A 65 -15.98 -17.48 9.41
N ASP A 66 -17.02 -18.16 8.98
CA ASP A 66 -17.27 -19.56 9.33
C ASP A 66 -16.73 -20.53 8.26
N PRO A 67 -16.33 -21.75 8.66
CA PRO A 67 -15.98 -22.82 7.71
C PRO A 67 -17.12 -23.06 6.72
N ASN A 68 -16.78 -23.15 5.43
CA ASN A 68 -17.73 -23.30 4.32
C ASN A 68 -18.77 -22.16 4.19
N GLY A 69 -18.60 -21.05 4.92
CA GLY A 69 -19.51 -19.91 4.86
C GLY A 69 -19.31 -19.05 3.60
N GLN A 70 -20.33 -18.23 3.30
CA GLN A 70 -20.33 -17.33 2.14
C GLN A 70 -19.13 -16.37 2.14
N THR A 71 -18.75 -15.83 3.31
CA THR A 71 -17.59 -14.93 3.45
C THR A 71 -16.30 -15.65 3.04
N LEU A 72 -16.09 -16.89 3.49
CA LEU A 72 -14.91 -17.69 3.12
C LEU A 72 -14.92 -18.04 1.62
N ALA A 73 -16.08 -18.37 1.07
CA ALA A 73 -16.23 -18.64 -0.36
C ALA A 73 -15.83 -17.41 -1.21
N LYS A 74 -16.26 -16.21 -0.80
CA LYS A 74 -15.91 -14.94 -1.46
C LYS A 74 -14.45 -14.55 -1.27
N LEU A 75 -13.86 -14.81 -0.11
CA LEU A 75 -12.42 -14.59 0.12
C LEU A 75 -11.55 -15.46 -0.79
N ASN A 76 -12.00 -16.70 -1.01
CA ASN A 76 -11.36 -17.69 -1.89
C ASN A 76 -11.56 -17.44 -3.38
N GLN A 77 -12.64 -16.76 -3.76
CA GLN A 77 -12.76 -16.18 -5.08
C GLN A 77 -11.73 -15.05 -5.12
N GLY A 78 -10.53 -15.39 -5.61
CA GLY A 78 -9.43 -14.45 -5.70
C GLY A 78 -9.97 -13.16 -6.28
N SER A 79 -9.74 -12.04 -5.59
CA SER A 79 -9.89 -10.79 -6.32
C SER A 79 -8.93 -10.89 -7.49
N SER A 80 -9.48 -10.68 -8.67
CA SER A 80 -8.81 -10.01 -9.78
C SER A 80 -8.31 -8.63 -9.34
N ILE A 81 -7.52 -8.59 -8.26
CA ILE A 81 -6.28 -7.84 -8.27
C ILE A 81 -5.25 -8.85 -8.80
N ALA A 82 -5.34 -9.14 -10.11
CA ALA A 82 -4.12 -8.98 -10.92
C ALA A 82 -3.52 -7.60 -10.55
N PRO A 83 -2.34 -7.18 -10.99
CA PRO A 83 -2.15 -5.74 -11.17
C PRO A 83 -3.17 -5.24 -12.21
N THR A 84 -4.47 -5.24 -11.90
CA THR A 84 -5.47 -4.35 -12.40
C THR A 84 -4.97 -3.01 -11.91
N VAL A 85 -4.11 -2.40 -12.72
CA VAL A 85 -4.43 -1.07 -13.24
C VAL A 85 -5.94 -1.00 -13.39
N LEU A 86 -6.66 -0.69 -12.31
CA LEU A 86 -8.00 -0.18 -12.47
C LEU A 86 -7.82 1.01 -13.42
N PRO A 87 -8.67 1.20 -14.43
CA PRO A 87 -8.74 2.49 -15.10
C PRO A 87 -9.36 3.52 -14.13
N ILE A 88 -8.86 3.61 -12.90
CA ILE A 88 -9.03 4.79 -12.07
C ILE A 88 -8.00 5.77 -12.62
N VAL A 89 -8.44 6.61 -13.55
CA VAL A 89 -7.83 7.94 -13.72
C VAL A 89 -6.39 7.92 -14.26
N VAL A 90 -5.91 6.84 -14.90
CA VAL A 90 -4.60 6.90 -15.61
C VAL A 90 -4.64 7.93 -16.75
N SER A 91 -5.82 8.29 -17.25
CA SER A 91 -6.00 9.35 -18.24
C SER A 91 -5.67 10.76 -17.73
N LYS A 92 -5.58 10.99 -16.40
CA LYS A 92 -5.15 12.29 -15.85
C LYS A 92 -3.72 12.32 -15.35
N ILE A 93 -3.13 11.17 -15.02
CA ILE A 93 -1.72 11.13 -14.62
C ILE A 93 -0.85 11.05 -15.86
N LYS A 94 -0.13 12.15 -16.07
CA LYS A 94 0.89 12.24 -17.11
C LYS A 94 1.93 11.14 -16.92
N SER A 95 2.31 10.49 -18.01
CA SER A 95 3.34 9.46 -18.00
C SER A 95 4.67 10.03 -17.50
N GLY A 96 5.57 9.15 -17.02
CA GLY A 96 6.94 9.57 -16.67
C GLY A 96 7.64 10.25 -17.85
N GLU A 97 7.43 9.74 -19.06
CA GLU A 97 7.90 10.35 -20.31
C GLU A 97 7.33 11.77 -20.54
N TYR A 98 6.05 12.00 -20.24
CA TYR A 98 5.47 13.35 -20.33
C TYR A 98 6.13 14.31 -19.34
N TRP A 99 6.35 13.88 -18.09
CA TRP A 99 7.02 14.72 -17.09
C TRP A 99 8.47 15.02 -17.47
N VAL A 100 9.18 14.07 -18.07
CA VAL A 100 10.52 14.27 -18.62
C VAL A 100 10.48 15.27 -19.78
N GLY A 101 9.58 15.10 -20.74
CA GLY A 101 9.46 16.02 -21.89
C GLY A 101 9.02 17.44 -21.52
N TRP A 102 8.11 17.56 -20.55
CA TRP A 102 7.72 18.85 -19.97
C TRP A 102 8.92 19.53 -19.30
N ARG A 103 9.71 18.82 -18.49
CA ARG A 103 10.93 19.38 -17.88
C ARG A 103 11.87 19.95 -18.95
N THR A 104 12.19 19.17 -19.98
CA THR A 104 13.09 19.60 -21.07
C THR A 104 12.60 20.85 -21.81
N SER A 105 11.28 21.09 -21.84
CA SER A 105 10.67 22.20 -22.60
C SER A 105 10.23 23.39 -21.74
N ASN A 106 10.02 23.21 -20.44
CA ASN A 106 9.37 24.18 -19.56
C ASN A 106 10.19 24.60 -18.33
N THR A 107 11.33 23.95 -18.06
CA THR A 107 12.25 24.39 -17.00
C THR A 107 13.56 24.86 -17.59
N ASN A 108 13.99 26.05 -17.19
CA ASN A 108 15.40 26.41 -17.33
C ASN A 108 16.16 25.67 -16.24
N ASP A 109 17.18 24.91 -16.62
CA ASP A 109 18.08 24.30 -15.65
C ASP A 109 18.69 25.39 -14.75
N SER A 110 18.34 25.37 -13.46
CA SER A 110 18.97 26.25 -12.50
C SER A 110 20.38 25.76 -12.20
N LYS A 111 21.31 26.72 -12.11
CA LYS A 111 22.69 26.50 -11.66
C LYS A 111 22.87 26.79 -10.17
N SER A 112 21.80 27.05 -9.43
CA SER A 112 21.82 27.45 -8.03
C SER A 112 21.26 26.36 -7.12
N LEU A 113 21.99 26.08 -6.03
CA LEU A 113 21.48 25.23 -4.95
C LEU A 113 20.26 25.84 -4.25
N ASP A 114 20.06 27.16 -4.33
CA ASP A 114 18.95 27.84 -3.66
C ASP A 114 17.58 27.50 -4.26
N ASP A 115 17.58 27.08 -5.53
CA ASP A 115 16.38 26.70 -6.27
C ASP A 115 15.96 25.24 -6.00
N LEU A 116 16.75 24.50 -5.23
CA LEU A 116 16.36 23.17 -4.76
C LEU A 116 15.20 23.25 -3.76
N ALA A 117 14.32 22.26 -3.84
CA ALA A 117 13.20 22.12 -2.91
C ALA A 117 13.68 21.70 -1.51
N GLU A 118 13.00 22.17 -0.47
CA GLU A 118 13.19 21.67 0.89
C GLU A 118 12.53 20.29 1.09
N PRO A 119 13.07 19.40 1.95
CA PRO A 119 14.29 19.56 2.77
C PRO A 119 15.59 19.20 2.05
N PHE A 120 15.50 18.80 0.78
CA PHE A 120 16.65 18.30 0.02
C PHE A 120 17.75 19.37 -0.13
N LYS A 121 17.35 20.62 -0.37
CA LYS A 121 18.26 21.78 -0.38
C LYS A 121 19.11 21.86 0.89
N SER A 122 18.47 21.86 2.07
CA SER A 122 19.18 21.94 3.35
C SER A 122 20.18 20.79 3.48
N ASN A 123 19.75 19.56 3.19
CA ASN A 123 20.60 18.38 3.31
C ASN A 123 21.81 18.42 2.36
N VAL A 124 21.64 18.92 1.14
CA VAL A 124 22.74 19.07 0.16
C VAL A 124 23.75 20.12 0.63
N LYS A 125 23.28 21.25 1.18
CA LYS A 125 24.17 22.28 1.73
C LYS A 125 24.99 21.75 2.91
N ASP A 126 24.35 21.03 3.83
CA ASP A 126 25.02 20.42 4.97
C ASP A 126 26.06 19.39 4.52
N PHE A 127 25.73 18.60 3.50
CA PHE A 127 26.66 17.64 2.91
C PHE A 127 27.88 18.31 2.27
N ILE A 128 27.67 19.30 1.41
CA ILE A 128 28.78 20.03 0.75
C ILE A 128 29.70 20.64 1.80
N LYS A 129 29.13 21.29 2.82
CA LYS A 129 29.89 21.87 3.93
C LYS A 129 30.71 20.82 4.68
N ALA A 130 30.15 19.63 4.92
CA ALA A 130 30.89 18.54 5.57
C ALA A 130 32.07 18.05 4.71
N VAL A 131 31.88 17.95 3.39
CA VAL A 131 32.91 17.52 2.43
C VAL A 131 34.03 18.55 2.31
N GLU A 132 33.70 19.85 2.27
CA GLU A 132 34.69 20.94 2.25
C GLU A 132 35.48 21.02 3.56
N ASN A 133 34.82 20.85 4.71
CA ASN A 133 35.48 20.77 6.01
C ASN A 133 36.44 19.58 6.11
N ALA A 134 36.22 18.51 5.34
CA ALA A 134 37.12 17.38 5.22
C ALA A 134 38.31 17.64 4.25
N GLY A 135 38.38 18.83 3.64
CA GLY A 135 39.47 19.27 2.76
C GLY A 135 39.25 18.98 1.28
N ALA A 136 38.05 18.55 0.87
CA ALA A 136 37.74 18.31 -0.54
C ALA A 136 37.23 19.58 -1.24
N ASN A 137 37.50 19.69 -2.54
CA ASN A 137 36.94 20.74 -3.39
C ASN A 137 35.70 20.20 -4.11
N VAL A 138 34.56 20.88 -3.99
CA VAL A 138 33.30 20.46 -4.60
C VAL A 138 32.98 21.36 -5.80
N GLN A 139 32.75 20.74 -6.96
CA GLN A 139 32.25 21.43 -8.15
C GLN A 139 30.89 20.85 -8.55
N ILE A 140 29.93 21.74 -8.81
CA ILE A 140 28.57 21.36 -9.23
C ILE A 140 28.46 21.64 -10.73
N THR A 141 28.22 20.60 -11.52
CA THR A 141 28.03 20.68 -12.97
C THR A 141 26.66 20.13 -13.37
N MET A 142 26.09 20.67 -14.44
CA MET A 142 24.91 20.11 -15.10
C MET A 142 25.40 19.28 -16.29
N THR A 143 24.95 18.03 -16.40
CA THR A 143 25.19 17.15 -17.56
C THR A 143 23.93 17.00 -18.39
#